data_AF-A0A8K0G4F2-F1
#
_entry.id   AF-A0A8K0G4F2-F1
#
_cell.length_a   1.000
_cell.length_b   1.000
_cell.length_c   1.000
_cell.angle_alpha   90.00
_cell.angle_beta   90.00
_cell.angle_gamma   90.00
#
_symmetry.space_group_name_H-M   'P 1'
#
loop_
_entity.id
_entity.type
_entity.pdbx_description
1 polymer ?
#
loop_
_entity_poly.entity_id
_entity_poly.type
_entity_poly.pdbx_seq_one_letter_code
_entity_poly.pdbx_strand_id
1 'polypeptide(L)'
;MIKNQINCIAEDMSYKPYYSYKTGSCVAGCPSGTVAVGYTCVPEDDPFNQREAEKGFESLINGIARDLHTCTKEIVSLCFIALTFAFCMLLVLRYMAAVFVWIAIGGVIAACGIATGVFWYLTDSSEGFLPLAIFFSIFTVVIILVVLVMRKRILLVIQLLKEAGKSITAMPLIIFEPLLTFLALAILWTAWIYFMLYIESAGIPTVEGGRIIYKQNFVMRFTYWYNIFIMLWMVQFVYGCQNMFIAGAVSVWYFTRDKSNLARPVFKNVKNVMKYHLGTISLGSFIIALIQIIRILFRSFRRYFRLLGCCFSICCVHNYIQSGLSYFETWMKYFTRNAYIITSIHGYSFCEAGSRAFKLLVENALRVIAINSVGDFVLVLAKLLVVTCTVLIATAMLQDKEHVQNAWAPILLVGIMAYLIAHCFLTVYEMAIDTIFICFCEDCEINDGMARPYFMSQGLMLFVENSKSVLGIKEEQ
;
A
#
# COMPACT_ATOMS: atom_id res chain seq x y z
N MET A 1 -10.46 46.69 14.00
CA MET A 1 -10.60 46.82 15.47
C MET A 1 -11.65 45.81 15.92
N ILE A 2 -11.21 44.65 16.40
CA ILE A 2 -12.08 43.55 16.85
C ILE A 2 -12.43 43.84 18.31
N LYS A 3 -13.68 44.24 18.58
CA LYS A 3 -14.20 44.50 19.93
C LYS A 3 -14.40 43.16 20.65
N ASN A 4 -13.89 43.10 21.89
CA ASN A 4 -13.99 42.02 22.88
C ASN A 4 -15.22 41.11 22.75
N GLN A 5 -14.98 39.82 22.49
CA GLN A 5 -15.96 38.75 22.64
C GLN A 5 -16.22 38.53 24.14
N ILE A 6 -17.38 38.98 24.61
CA ILE A 6 -17.87 38.71 25.97
C ILE A 6 -18.45 37.29 25.95
N ASN A 7 -17.66 36.31 26.40
CA ASN A 7 -18.14 34.95 26.63
C ASN A 7 -18.77 34.87 28.03
N CYS A 8 -19.94 34.25 28.17
CA CYS A 8 -20.53 33.94 29.47
C CYS A 8 -19.51 33.15 30.31
N ILE A 9 -19.25 33.61 31.53
CA ILE A 9 -18.30 32.96 32.45
C ILE A 9 -18.92 31.68 33.02
N ALA A 10 -18.07 30.75 33.48
CA ALA A 10 -18.50 29.42 33.90
C ALA A 10 -19.55 29.41 35.04
N GLU A 11 -19.57 30.45 35.89
CA GLU A 11 -20.59 30.61 36.93
C GLU A 11 -22.00 30.85 36.35
N ASP A 12 -22.11 31.58 35.23
CA ASP A 12 -23.40 31.89 34.59
C ASP A 12 -24.00 30.70 33.83
N MET A 13 -23.19 29.70 33.44
CA MET A 13 -23.67 28.54 32.66
C MET A 13 -24.62 27.61 33.43
N SER A 14 -24.70 27.73 34.76
CA SER A 14 -25.61 26.90 35.55
C SER A 14 -27.07 27.38 35.52
N TYR A 15 -27.32 28.66 35.22
CA TYR A 15 -28.67 29.26 35.22
C TYR A 15 -28.99 30.12 33.99
N LYS A 16 -27.98 30.64 33.27
CA LYS A 16 -28.10 31.49 32.07
C LYS A 16 -27.08 31.08 31.00
N PRO A 17 -27.23 29.89 30.39
CA PRO A 17 -26.20 29.30 29.53
C PRO A 17 -26.07 29.94 28.15
N TYR A 18 -26.97 30.85 27.74
CA TYR A 18 -26.99 31.38 26.38
C TYR A 18 -26.65 32.87 26.34
N TYR A 19 -25.72 33.29 25.50
CA TYR A 19 -25.42 34.70 25.24
C TYR A 19 -26.34 35.26 24.14
N SER A 20 -27.03 36.37 24.40
CA SER A 20 -27.89 37.05 23.44
C SER A 20 -27.26 38.35 22.96
N TYR A 21 -26.97 38.49 21.66
CA TYR A 21 -26.48 39.75 21.08
C TYR A 21 -27.55 40.85 21.05
N LYS A 22 -28.85 40.49 21.11
CA LYS A 22 -29.94 41.47 21.22
C LYS A 22 -29.90 42.20 22.56
N THR A 23 -29.56 41.48 23.63
CA THR A 23 -29.59 42.01 25.01
C THR A 23 -28.19 42.22 25.60
N GLY A 24 -27.13 41.84 24.88
CA GLY A 24 -25.73 41.96 25.32
C GLY A 24 -25.40 41.19 26.60
N SER A 25 -26.20 40.20 26.98
CA SER A 25 -26.18 39.53 28.29
C SER A 25 -26.49 38.04 28.19
N CYS A 26 -26.04 37.28 29.19
CA CYS A 26 -26.34 35.86 29.33
C CYS A 26 -27.78 35.67 29.82
N VAL A 27 -28.53 34.76 29.19
CA VAL A 27 -29.96 34.52 29.41
C VAL A 27 -30.24 33.02 29.61
N ALA A 28 -31.30 32.72 30.37
CA ALA A 28 -31.73 31.35 30.70
C ALA A 28 -32.38 30.64 29.50
N GLY A 29 -33.00 31.41 28.62
CA GLY A 29 -33.61 30.95 27.37
C GLY A 29 -33.59 32.06 26.33
N CYS A 30 -33.58 31.68 25.05
CA CYS A 30 -33.48 32.66 23.97
C CYS A 30 -34.79 33.46 23.81
N PRO A 31 -34.70 34.79 23.62
CA PRO A 31 -35.85 35.65 23.42
C PRO A 31 -36.53 35.40 22.06
N SER A 32 -37.81 35.77 21.94
CA SER A 32 -38.64 35.53 20.75
C SER A 32 -37.99 36.00 19.44
N GLY A 33 -38.03 35.14 18.41
CA GLY A 33 -37.37 35.35 17.12
C GLY A 33 -35.85 35.07 17.13
N THR A 34 -35.35 34.33 18.12
CA THR A 34 -33.98 33.81 18.15
C THR A 34 -33.96 32.37 18.69
N VAL A 35 -33.08 31.53 18.16
CA VAL A 35 -32.92 30.13 18.56
C VAL A 35 -31.55 29.89 19.19
N ALA A 36 -31.48 29.01 20.19
CA ALA A 36 -30.20 28.65 20.82
C ALA A 36 -29.36 27.80 19.84
N VAL A 37 -28.14 28.23 19.55
CA VAL A 37 -27.10 27.50 18.81
C VAL A 37 -25.84 27.48 19.67
N GLY A 38 -25.48 26.33 20.21
CA GLY A 38 -24.45 26.22 21.24
C GLY A 38 -24.80 27.06 22.48
N TYR A 39 -23.89 27.94 22.91
CA TYR A 39 -24.06 28.86 24.04
C TYR A 39 -24.48 30.27 23.60
N THR A 40 -25.07 30.43 22.41
CA THR A 40 -25.46 31.72 21.84
C THR A 40 -26.88 31.66 21.28
N CYS A 41 -27.67 32.72 21.43
CA CYS A 41 -28.96 32.89 20.73
C CYS A 41 -28.70 33.54 19.38
N VAL A 42 -29.26 33.02 18.28
CA VAL A 42 -29.05 33.46 16.86
C VAL A 42 -30.40 33.77 16.20
N PRO A 43 -30.52 34.74 15.25
CA PRO A 43 -31.82 35.11 14.69
C PRO A 43 -32.39 33.95 13.91
N GLU A 44 -33.71 33.78 13.99
CA GLU A 44 -34.40 32.69 13.29
C GLU A 44 -34.34 32.84 11.76
N ASP A 45 -34.07 34.06 11.28
CA ASP A 45 -34.07 34.46 9.86
C ASP A 45 -32.66 34.57 9.22
N ASP A 46 -31.58 34.14 9.91
CA ASP A 46 -30.21 34.29 9.40
C ASP A 46 -29.83 33.17 8.38
N PRO A 47 -29.44 33.47 7.13
CA PRO A 47 -29.30 32.47 6.05
C PRO A 47 -28.10 31.51 6.15
N PHE A 48 -27.42 31.42 7.29
CA PHE A 48 -26.13 30.69 7.41
C PHE A 48 -26.26 29.32 8.09
N ASN A 49 -26.94 28.43 7.38
CA ASN A 49 -26.69 26.99 7.19
C ASN A 49 -25.40 26.38 7.78
N GLN A 50 -25.29 26.28 9.11
CA GLN A 50 -24.34 25.35 9.76
C GLN A 50 -25.03 24.13 10.41
N ARG A 51 -26.31 24.27 10.78
CA ARG A 51 -27.16 23.17 11.30
C ARG A 51 -27.63 22.18 10.24
N GLU A 52 -27.75 22.61 8.98
CA GLU A 52 -28.15 21.72 7.89
C GLU A 52 -27.00 20.78 7.48
N ALA A 53 -25.74 21.22 7.62
CA ALA A 53 -24.56 20.41 7.38
C ALA A 53 -24.31 19.38 8.51
N GLU A 54 -24.46 19.75 9.79
CA GLU A 54 -24.30 18.80 10.91
C GLU A 54 -25.44 17.77 10.97
N LYS A 55 -26.71 18.19 10.79
CA LYS A 55 -27.83 17.25 10.70
C LYS A 55 -27.77 16.39 9.44
N GLY A 56 -27.29 16.95 8.33
CA GLY A 56 -27.02 16.21 7.09
C GLY A 56 -25.94 15.16 7.27
N PHE A 57 -24.86 15.47 7.99
CA PHE A 57 -23.77 14.53 8.24
C PHE A 57 -24.17 13.39 9.18
N GLU A 58 -24.86 13.67 10.29
CA GLU A 58 -25.36 12.60 11.18
C GLU A 58 -26.40 11.72 10.51
N SER A 59 -27.33 12.31 9.75
CA SER A 59 -28.32 11.54 8.98
C SER A 59 -27.66 10.70 7.87
N LEU A 60 -26.62 11.23 7.20
CA LEU A 60 -25.80 10.49 6.24
C LEU A 60 -25.08 9.32 6.91
N ILE A 61 -24.40 9.52 8.05
CA ILE A 61 -23.71 8.44 8.77
C ILE A 61 -24.70 7.36 9.19
N ASN A 62 -25.82 7.74 9.77
CA ASN A 62 -26.84 6.78 10.21
C ASN A 62 -27.47 6.02 9.02
N GLY A 63 -27.64 6.71 7.88
CA GLY A 63 -28.07 6.08 6.62
C GLY A 63 -27.04 5.07 6.10
N ILE A 64 -25.78 5.47 6.00
CA ILE A 64 -24.67 4.61 5.59
C ILE A 64 -24.56 3.39 6.52
N ALA A 65 -24.55 3.58 7.84
CA ALA A 65 -24.45 2.49 8.81
C ALA A 65 -25.61 1.49 8.69
N ARG A 66 -26.84 1.99 8.45
CA ARG A 66 -28.01 1.15 8.21
C ARG A 66 -27.88 0.38 6.90
N ASP A 67 -27.47 1.04 5.82
CA ASP A 67 -27.28 0.40 4.51
C ASP A 67 -26.20 -0.69 4.56
N LEU A 68 -25.09 -0.43 5.26
CA LEU A 68 -24.02 -1.40 5.53
C LEU A 68 -24.52 -2.62 6.31
N HIS A 69 -25.28 -2.39 7.39
CA HIS A 69 -25.86 -3.47 8.18
C HIS A 69 -26.81 -4.33 7.33
N THR A 70 -27.69 -3.71 6.55
CA THR A 70 -28.63 -4.38 5.63
C THR A 70 -27.92 -5.16 4.52
N CYS A 71 -26.75 -4.69 4.07
CA CYS A 71 -25.95 -5.32 3.02
C CYS A 71 -24.88 -6.29 3.53
N THR A 72 -24.83 -6.59 4.84
CA THR A 72 -23.75 -7.40 5.43
C THR A 72 -23.59 -8.76 4.73
N LYS A 73 -24.69 -9.44 4.41
CA LYS A 73 -24.66 -10.76 3.75
C LYS A 73 -24.09 -10.67 2.33
N GLU A 74 -24.47 -9.65 1.58
CA GLU A 74 -24.00 -9.40 0.23
C GLU A 74 -22.53 -8.97 0.23
N ILE A 75 -22.13 -8.11 1.17
CA ILE A 75 -20.73 -7.70 1.35
C ILE A 75 -19.86 -8.94 1.60
N VAL A 76 -20.29 -9.84 2.52
CA VAL A 76 -19.57 -11.09 2.78
C VAL A 76 -19.51 -11.98 1.53
N SER A 77 -20.63 -12.13 0.80
CA SER A 77 -20.65 -12.88 -0.46
C SER A 77 -19.72 -12.28 -1.52
N LEU A 78 -19.68 -10.96 -1.66
CA LEU A 78 -18.82 -10.24 -2.61
C LEU A 78 -17.34 -10.38 -2.23
N CYS A 79 -17.00 -10.47 -0.94
CA CYS A 79 -15.64 -10.80 -0.49
C CYS A 79 -15.22 -12.21 -0.93
N PHE A 80 -16.10 -13.21 -0.88
CA PHE A 80 -15.81 -14.55 -1.41
C PHE A 80 -15.67 -14.56 -2.95
N ILE A 81 -16.46 -13.76 -3.65
CA ILE A 81 -16.32 -13.57 -5.10
C ILE A 81 -14.97 -12.91 -5.42
N ALA A 82 -14.57 -11.86 -4.69
CA ALA A 82 -13.27 -11.22 -4.84
C ALA A 82 -12.11 -12.19 -4.58
N LEU A 83 -12.23 -13.03 -3.56
CA LEU A 83 -11.26 -14.10 -3.25
C LEU A 83 -11.13 -15.07 -4.43
N THR A 84 -12.26 -15.47 -5.01
CA THR A 84 -12.31 -16.37 -6.17
C THR A 84 -11.65 -15.72 -7.38
N PHE A 85 -11.95 -14.44 -7.67
CA PHE A 85 -11.29 -13.73 -8.76
C PHE A 85 -9.79 -13.54 -8.53
N ALA A 86 -9.36 -13.24 -7.30
CA ALA A 86 -7.93 -13.16 -6.98
C ALA A 86 -7.22 -14.50 -7.23
N PHE A 87 -7.83 -15.62 -6.83
CA PHE A 87 -7.29 -16.96 -7.10
C PHE A 87 -7.27 -17.29 -8.60
N CYS A 88 -8.37 -17.03 -9.32
CA CYS A 88 -8.42 -17.17 -10.77
C CYS A 88 -7.35 -16.33 -11.46
N MET A 89 -7.10 -15.11 -10.97
CA MET A 89 -6.06 -14.24 -11.52
C MET A 89 -4.65 -14.84 -11.38
N LEU A 90 -4.37 -15.54 -10.28
CA LEU A 90 -3.11 -16.29 -10.13
C LEU A 90 -2.98 -17.43 -11.16
N LEU A 91 -4.07 -18.12 -11.48
CA LEU A 91 -4.08 -19.16 -12.52
C LEU A 91 -3.86 -18.55 -13.91
N VAL A 92 -4.47 -17.40 -14.20
CA VAL A 92 -4.25 -16.66 -15.45
C VAL A 92 -2.78 -16.25 -15.58
N LEU A 93 -2.19 -15.70 -14.51
CA LEU A 93 -0.77 -15.34 -14.50
C LEU A 93 0.18 -16.53 -14.67
N ARG A 94 -0.25 -17.75 -14.33
CA ARG A 94 0.52 -18.98 -14.61
C ARG A 94 0.37 -19.45 -16.05
N TYR A 95 -0.86 -19.73 -16.49
CA TYR A 95 -1.11 -20.46 -17.73
C TYR A 95 -1.16 -19.53 -18.95
N MET A 96 -1.61 -18.30 -18.75
CA MET A 96 -1.87 -17.34 -19.81
C MET A 96 -1.10 -16.04 -19.61
N ALA A 97 0.03 -16.07 -18.88
CA ALA A 97 0.85 -14.89 -18.58
C ALA A 97 1.16 -14.05 -19.82
N ALA A 98 1.55 -14.70 -20.92
CA ALA A 98 1.87 -14.02 -22.17
C ALA A 98 0.65 -13.29 -22.76
N VAL A 99 -0.48 -13.98 -22.84
CA VAL A 99 -1.73 -13.43 -23.37
C VAL A 99 -2.19 -12.27 -22.50
N PHE A 100 -2.16 -12.45 -21.17
CA PHE A 100 -2.52 -11.40 -20.23
C PHE A 100 -1.67 -10.14 -20.39
N VAL A 101 -0.34 -10.28 -20.48
CA VAL A 101 0.58 -9.15 -20.66
C VAL A 101 0.34 -8.44 -22.00
N TRP A 102 0.12 -9.18 -23.09
CA TRP A 102 -0.15 -8.55 -24.39
C TRP A 102 -1.52 -7.88 -24.45
N ILE A 103 -2.55 -8.46 -23.83
CA ILE A 103 -3.87 -7.82 -23.68
C ILE A 103 -3.76 -6.56 -22.83
N ALA A 104 -2.99 -6.60 -21.74
CA ALA A 104 -2.75 -5.46 -20.86
C ALA A 104 -2.13 -4.29 -21.63
N ILE A 105 -1.03 -4.55 -22.34
CA ILE A 105 -0.31 -3.55 -23.11
C ILE A 105 -1.16 -3.05 -24.29
N GLY A 106 -1.78 -3.97 -25.04
CA GLY A 106 -2.65 -3.64 -26.16
C GLY A 106 -3.89 -2.83 -25.74
N GLY A 107 -4.48 -3.17 -24.59
CA GLY A 107 -5.61 -2.46 -24.00
C GLY A 107 -5.27 -1.02 -23.62
N VAL A 108 -4.09 -0.78 -23.06
CA VAL A 108 -3.62 0.60 -22.79
C VAL A 108 -3.38 1.36 -24.08
N ILE A 109 -2.73 0.76 -25.08
CA ILE A 109 -2.53 1.42 -26.38
C ILE A 109 -3.86 1.76 -27.04
N ALA A 110 -4.83 0.83 -27.00
CA ALA A 110 -6.17 1.04 -27.53
C ALA A 110 -6.91 2.16 -26.77
N ALA A 111 -6.88 2.15 -25.45
CA ALA A 111 -7.51 3.19 -24.63
C ALA A 111 -6.90 4.58 -24.92
N CYS A 112 -5.57 4.67 -25.04
CA CYS A 112 -4.89 5.91 -25.43
C CYS A 112 -5.26 6.36 -26.84
N GLY A 113 -5.31 5.44 -27.81
CA GLY A 113 -5.73 5.75 -29.18
C GLY A 113 -7.18 6.22 -29.29
N ILE A 114 -8.10 5.58 -28.55
CA ILE A 114 -9.51 6.01 -28.45
C ILE A 114 -9.58 7.41 -27.83
N ALA A 115 -8.87 7.65 -26.72
CA ALA A 115 -8.83 8.97 -26.09
C ALA A 115 -8.31 10.04 -27.06
N THR A 116 -7.23 9.76 -27.79
CA THR A 116 -6.71 10.65 -28.84
C THR A 116 -7.80 10.95 -29.88
N GLY A 117 -8.48 9.94 -30.42
CA GLY A 117 -9.55 10.12 -31.41
C GLY A 117 -10.73 10.94 -30.87
N VAL A 118 -11.16 10.69 -29.63
CA VAL A 118 -12.23 11.44 -28.97
C VAL A 118 -11.85 12.90 -28.79
N PHE A 119 -10.64 13.21 -28.31
CA PHE A 119 -10.23 14.60 -28.14
C PHE A 119 -10.06 15.35 -29.46
N TRP A 120 -9.60 14.68 -30.51
CA TRP A 120 -9.58 15.27 -31.85
C TRP A 120 -11.00 15.57 -32.35
N TYR A 121 -11.95 14.62 -32.19
CA TYR A 121 -13.35 14.85 -32.55
C TYR A 121 -13.99 16.01 -31.76
N LEU A 122 -13.70 16.10 -30.46
CA LEU A 122 -14.20 17.20 -29.62
C LEU A 122 -13.60 18.57 -29.98
N THR A 123 -12.46 18.59 -30.67
CA THR A 123 -11.84 19.85 -31.12
C THR A 123 -12.69 20.56 -32.17
N ASP A 124 -13.46 19.81 -32.99
CA ASP A 124 -14.41 20.39 -33.93
C ASP A 124 -15.58 21.11 -33.22
N SER A 125 -15.89 20.72 -31.98
CA SER A 125 -16.98 21.31 -31.19
C SER A 125 -16.54 22.50 -30.33
N SER A 126 -15.27 22.54 -29.91
CA SER A 126 -14.74 23.63 -29.09
C SER A 126 -13.21 23.71 -29.18
N GLU A 127 -12.67 24.90 -29.42
CA GLU A 127 -11.22 25.16 -29.48
C GLU A 127 -10.47 24.82 -28.17
N GLY A 128 -11.19 24.71 -27.05
CA GLY A 128 -10.61 24.38 -25.74
C GLY A 128 -10.00 22.97 -25.65
N PHE A 129 -10.32 22.06 -26.56
CA PHE A 129 -9.82 20.67 -26.53
C PHE A 129 -8.53 20.43 -27.33
N LEU A 130 -8.11 21.37 -28.18
CA LEU A 130 -6.91 21.24 -29.01
C LEU A 130 -5.64 20.91 -28.20
N PRO A 131 -5.35 21.56 -27.04
CA PRO A 131 -4.17 21.22 -26.25
C PRO A 131 -4.21 19.78 -25.70
N LEU A 132 -5.41 19.29 -25.31
CA LEU A 132 -5.58 17.91 -24.85
C LEU A 132 -5.38 16.91 -25.99
N ALA A 133 -5.92 17.19 -27.19
CA ALA A 133 -5.75 16.32 -28.35
C ALA A 133 -4.27 16.15 -28.72
N ILE A 134 -3.50 17.24 -28.73
CA ILE A 134 -2.04 17.21 -28.97
C ILE A 134 -1.34 16.41 -27.88
N PHE A 135 -1.66 16.66 -26.60
CA PHE A 135 -1.07 15.94 -25.47
C PHE A 135 -1.29 14.42 -25.57
N PHE A 136 -2.53 13.98 -25.79
CA PHE A 136 -2.85 12.56 -25.92
C PHE A 136 -2.21 11.92 -27.17
N SER A 137 -2.06 12.67 -28.26
CA SER A 137 -1.35 12.20 -29.46
C SER A 137 0.13 11.91 -29.18
N ILE A 138 0.83 12.86 -28.55
CA ILE A 138 2.23 12.70 -28.16
C ILE A 138 2.36 11.53 -27.16
N PHE A 139 1.48 11.46 -26.17
CA PHE A 139 1.48 10.41 -25.17
C PHE A 139 1.32 9.01 -25.79
N THR A 140 0.39 8.85 -26.73
CA THR A 140 0.16 7.59 -27.46
C THR A 140 1.41 7.18 -28.25
N VAL A 141 2.04 8.11 -28.97
CA VAL A 141 3.28 7.84 -29.73
C VAL A 141 4.41 7.42 -28.78
N VAL A 142 4.58 8.12 -27.66
CA VAL A 142 5.61 7.78 -26.65
C VAL A 142 5.37 6.38 -26.08
N ILE A 143 4.14 6.02 -25.72
CA ILE A 143 3.83 4.68 -25.21
C ILE A 143 4.18 3.61 -26.25
N ILE A 144 3.79 3.80 -27.51
CA ILE A 144 4.10 2.85 -28.58
C ILE A 144 5.62 2.70 -28.73
N LEU A 145 6.37 3.79 -28.77
CA LEU A 145 7.83 3.76 -28.84
C LEU A 145 8.45 3.02 -27.65
N VAL A 146 7.99 3.28 -26.43
CA VAL A 146 8.46 2.59 -25.21
C VAL A 146 8.19 1.09 -25.31
N VAL A 147 6.99 0.67 -25.72
CA VAL A 147 6.63 -0.76 -25.88
C VAL A 147 7.50 -1.43 -26.94
N LEU A 148 7.75 -0.76 -28.07
CA LEU A 148 8.60 -1.26 -29.15
C LEU A 148 10.05 -1.47 -28.68
N VAL A 149 10.61 -0.51 -27.94
CA VAL A 149 11.97 -0.60 -27.37
C VAL A 149 12.04 -1.70 -26.30
N MET A 150 11.01 -1.82 -25.46
CA MET A 150 10.96 -2.77 -24.35
C MET A 150 10.56 -4.18 -24.75
N ARG A 151 10.24 -4.47 -26.03
CA ARG A 151 9.75 -5.79 -26.50
C ARG A 151 10.56 -6.98 -25.98
N LYS A 152 11.90 -6.88 -25.97
CA LYS A 152 12.78 -7.96 -25.48
C LYS A 152 12.69 -8.12 -23.97
N ARG A 153 12.53 -7.02 -23.23
CA ARG A 153 12.37 -7.02 -21.77
C ARG A 153 11.00 -7.57 -21.37
N ILE A 154 9.94 -7.23 -22.11
CA ILE A 154 8.59 -7.78 -21.92
C ILE A 154 8.59 -9.30 -22.07
N LEU A 155 9.30 -9.85 -23.07
CA LEU A 155 9.43 -11.30 -23.23
C LEU A 155 10.10 -11.97 -22.02
N LEU A 156 11.15 -11.36 -21.46
CA LEU A 156 11.79 -11.86 -20.24
C LEU A 156 10.83 -11.80 -19.04
N VAL A 157 10.10 -10.70 -18.87
CA VAL A 157 9.09 -10.56 -17.80
C VAL A 157 8.03 -11.65 -17.93
N ILE A 158 7.53 -11.92 -19.14
CA ILE A 158 6.58 -13.02 -19.39
C ILE A 158 7.17 -14.37 -18.95
N GLN A 159 8.46 -14.62 -19.20
CA GLN A 159 9.10 -15.86 -18.72
C GLN A 159 9.23 -15.89 -17.20
N LEU A 160 9.64 -14.80 -16.56
CA LEU A 160 9.72 -14.68 -15.10
C LEU A 160 8.35 -14.87 -14.44
N LEU A 161 7.29 -14.30 -15.02
CA LEU A 161 5.91 -14.51 -14.59
C LEU A 161 5.54 -16.00 -14.70
N LYS A 162 5.79 -16.65 -15.83
CA LYS A 162 5.50 -18.09 -15.99
C LYS A 162 6.24 -18.96 -14.97
N GLU A 163 7.52 -18.68 -14.72
CA GLU A 163 8.31 -19.41 -13.74
C GLU A 163 7.83 -19.14 -12.30
N ALA A 164 7.42 -17.91 -11.97
CA ALA A 164 6.80 -17.59 -10.68
C ALA A 164 5.48 -18.34 -10.50
N GLY A 165 4.64 -18.42 -11.53
CA GLY A 165 3.43 -19.22 -11.52
C GLY A 165 3.71 -20.72 -11.30
N LYS A 166 4.78 -21.27 -11.89
CA LYS A 166 5.21 -22.65 -11.67
C LYS A 166 5.68 -22.89 -10.23
N SER A 167 6.46 -21.97 -9.66
CA SER A 167 6.97 -22.12 -8.28
C SER A 167 5.84 -22.07 -7.25
N ILE A 168 4.92 -21.11 -7.37
CA ILE A 168 3.78 -20.94 -6.46
C ILE A 168 2.85 -22.16 -6.50
N THR A 169 2.61 -22.71 -7.69
CA THR A 169 1.71 -23.87 -7.83
C THR A 169 2.36 -25.20 -7.45
N ALA A 170 3.69 -25.30 -7.54
CA ALA A 170 4.43 -26.42 -6.97
C ALA A 170 4.47 -26.39 -5.44
N MET A 171 4.24 -25.21 -4.83
CA MET A 171 4.28 -24.98 -3.39
C MET A 171 3.01 -24.27 -2.91
N PRO A 172 1.84 -24.93 -2.95
CA PRO A 172 0.54 -24.28 -2.69
C PRO A 172 0.42 -23.67 -1.28
N LEU A 173 1.22 -24.12 -0.31
CA LEU A 173 1.29 -23.53 1.03
C LEU A 173 1.70 -22.05 1.01
N ILE A 174 2.45 -21.59 0.00
CA ILE A 174 2.83 -20.17 -0.15
C ILE A 174 1.60 -19.28 -0.37
N ILE A 175 0.52 -19.80 -0.97
CA ILE A 175 -0.71 -19.03 -1.22
C ILE A 175 -1.43 -18.68 0.09
N PHE A 176 -1.25 -19.47 1.15
CA PHE A 176 -1.84 -19.22 2.48
C PHE A 176 -1.01 -18.28 3.35
N GLU A 177 0.20 -17.93 2.92
CA GLU A 177 1.11 -17.05 3.66
C GLU A 177 0.47 -15.69 4.01
N PRO A 178 -0.26 -14.99 3.11
CA PRO A 178 -0.86 -13.70 3.44
C PRO A 178 -1.81 -13.78 4.64
N LEU A 179 -2.56 -14.88 4.79
CA LEU A 179 -3.47 -15.06 5.92
C LEU A 179 -2.72 -15.09 7.25
N LEU A 180 -1.55 -15.73 7.28
CA LEU A 180 -0.70 -15.74 8.46
C LEU A 180 -0.18 -14.32 8.77
N THR A 181 0.22 -13.58 7.72
CA THR A 181 0.64 -12.18 7.85
C THR A 181 -0.50 -11.28 8.36
N PHE A 182 -1.73 -11.43 7.87
CA PHE A 182 -2.88 -10.70 8.39
C PHE A 182 -3.18 -11.02 9.84
N LEU A 183 -3.16 -12.31 10.20
CA LEU A 183 -3.38 -12.74 11.58
C LEU A 183 -2.31 -12.13 12.50
N ALA A 184 -1.03 -12.19 12.11
CA ALA A 184 0.06 -11.60 12.88
C ALA A 184 -0.09 -10.08 13.02
N LEU A 185 -0.42 -9.37 11.94
CA LEU A 185 -0.65 -7.92 11.99
C LEU A 185 -1.88 -7.57 12.84
N ALA A 186 -2.98 -8.33 12.76
CA ALA A 186 -4.18 -8.11 13.57
C ALA A 186 -3.90 -8.29 15.07
N ILE A 187 -3.12 -9.32 15.43
CA ILE A 187 -2.66 -9.54 16.81
C ILE A 187 -1.80 -8.35 17.26
N LEU A 188 -0.86 -7.89 16.43
CA LEU A 188 -0.02 -6.73 16.75
C LEU A 188 -0.83 -5.44 16.93
N TRP A 189 -1.80 -5.16 16.04
CA TRP A 189 -2.72 -4.02 16.15
C TRP A 189 -3.53 -4.08 17.44
N THR A 190 -4.07 -5.25 17.78
CA THR A 190 -4.83 -5.45 19.02
C THR A 190 -3.95 -5.21 20.24
N ALA A 191 -2.74 -5.79 20.27
CA ALA A 191 -1.78 -5.61 21.36
C ALA A 191 -1.37 -4.14 21.51
N TRP A 192 -1.09 -3.45 20.41
CA TRP A 192 -0.70 -2.05 20.44
C TRP A 192 -1.83 -1.14 20.96
N ILE A 193 -3.08 -1.35 20.52
CA ILE A 193 -4.25 -0.62 21.03
C ILE A 193 -4.38 -0.87 22.53
N TYR A 194 -4.28 -2.13 22.96
CA TYR A 194 -4.33 -2.49 24.37
C TYR A 194 -3.25 -1.76 25.19
N PHE A 195 -1.99 -1.79 24.75
CA PHE A 195 -0.91 -1.08 25.44
C PHE A 195 -1.07 0.43 25.39
N MET A 196 -1.58 1.01 24.29
CA MET A 196 -1.87 2.44 24.22
C MET A 196 -2.93 2.85 25.24
N LEU A 197 -4.06 2.12 25.32
CA LEU A 197 -5.10 2.39 26.31
C LEU A 197 -4.58 2.24 27.74
N TYR A 198 -3.74 1.23 27.99
CA TYR A 198 -3.11 1.04 29.29
C TYR A 198 -2.20 2.22 29.67
N ILE A 199 -1.33 2.68 28.75
CA ILE A 199 -0.45 3.84 28.97
C ILE A 199 -1.26 5.11 29.25
N GLU A 200 -2.34 5.35 28.51
CA GLU A 200 -3.23 6.51 28.72
C GLU A 200 -3.96 6.44 30.07
N SER A 201 -4.40 5.25 30.49
CA SER A 201 -5.13 5.06 31.75
C SER A 201 -4.27 5.18 33.00
N ALA A 202 -2.95 5.02 32.90
CA ALA A 202 -2.03 4.92 34.03
C ALA A 202 -1.60 6.29 34.62
N GLY A 203 -2.27 7.39 34.26
CA GLY A 203 -1.91 8.74 34.71
C GLY A 203 -1.99 8.90 36.24
N ILE A 204 -1.22 9.83 36.80
CA ILE A 204 -1.29 10.11 38.25
C ILE A 204 -2.41 11.12 38.50
N PRO A 205 -3.37 10.82 39.40
CA PRO A 205 -4.45 11.76 39.72
C PRO A 205 -3.88 12.97 40.46
N THR A 206 -4.12 14.16 39.92
CA THR A 206 -3.77 15.44 40.55
C THR A 206 -5.02 16.32 40.63
N VAL A 207 -5.22 16.99 41.77
CA VAL A 207 -6.39 17.85 41.97
C VAL A 207 -6.02 19.27 41.55
N GLU A 208 -6.60 19.76 40.46
CA GLU A 208 -6.47 21.15 40.02
C GLU A 208 -7.85 21.77 39.87
N GLY A 209 -8.10 22.89 40.58
CA GLY A 209 -9.38 23.60 40.51
C GLY A 209 -10.61 22.77 40.93
N GLY A 210 -10.45 21.83 41.87
CA GLY A 210 -11.54 20.96 42.34
C GLY A 210 -11.89 19.80 41.38
N ARG A 211 -11.12 19.59 40.31
CA ARG A 211 -11.27 18.45 39.38
C ARG A 211 -10.06 17.52 39.48
N ILE A 212 -10.30 16.21 39.36
CA ILE A 212 -9.22 15.21 39.27
C ILE A 212 -8.75 15.17 37.83
N ILE A 213 -7.54 15.65 37.57
CA ILE A 213 -6.88 15.59 36.27
C ILE A 213 -5.74 14.58 36.35
N TYR A 214 -5.73 13.62 35.43
CA TYR A 214 -4.68 12.63 35.30
C TYR A 214 -3.50 13.24 34.55
N LYS A 215 -2.39 13.51 35.25
CA LYS A 215 -1.17 14.04 34.63
C LYS A 215 -0.20 12.92 34.28
N GLN A 216 0.30 12.96 33.05
CA GLN A 216 1.33 12.03 32.57
C GLN A 216 2.73 12.52 32.96
N ASN A 217 3.52 11.64 33.57
CA ASN A 217 4.93 11.90 33.86
C ASN A 217 5.83 11.70 32.62
N PHE A 218 7.08 12.14 32.71
CA PHE A 218 8.08 11.99 31.64
C PHE A 218 8.22 10.54 31.16
N VAL A 219 8.30 9.58 32.10
CA VAL A 219 8.41 8.15 31.78
C VAL A 219 7.23 7.69 30.92
N MET A 220 6.01 8.12 31.25
CA MET A 220 4.80 7.74 30.50
C MET A 220 4.80 8.31 29.08
N ARG A 221 5.21 9.57 28.92
CA ARG A 221 5.38 10.20 27.60
C ARG A 221 6.44 9.49 26.76
N PHE A 222 7.54 9.06 27.38
CA PHE A 222 8.55 8.24 26.72
C PHE A 222 7.99 6.88 26.28
N THR A 223 7.26 6.19 27.17
CA THR A 223 6.63 4.89 26.88
C THR A 223 5.64 4.97 25.71
N TYR A 224 4.90 6.08 25.57
CA TYR A 224 4.03 6.31 24.42
C TYR A 224 4.80 6.27 23.09
N TRP A 225 5.91 7.01 22.98
CA TRP A 225 6.77 7.00 21.79
C TRP A 225 7.46 5.66 21.57
N TYR A 226 7.88 5.01 22.65
CA TYR A 226 8.44 3.67 22.61
C TYR A 226 7.44 2.63 22.08
N ASN A 227 6.17 2.69 22.50
CA ASN A 227 5.12 1.80 22.00
C ASN A 227 4.84 2.03 20.50
N ILE A 228 4.86 3.28 20.03
CA ILE A 228 4.80 3.59 18.58
C ILE A 228 6.00 2.98 17.85
N PHE A 229 7.21 3.14 18.40
CA PHE A 229 8.41 2.60 17.77
C PHE A 229 8.38 1.07 17.67
N ILE A 230 8.03 0.37 18.76
CA ILE A 230 7.86 -1.09 18.76
C ILE A 230 6.84 -1.50 17.70
N MET A 231 5.70 -0.80 17.61
CA MET A 231 4.69 -1.12 16.61
C MET A 231 5.24 -1.04 15.19
N LEU A 232 5.92 0.05 14.86
CA LEU A 232 6.55 0.22 13.55
C LEU A 232 7.55 -0.91 13.27
N TRP A 233 8.38 -1.24 14.26
CA TRP A 233 9.36 -2.31 14.15
C TRP A 233 8.72 -3.68 13.94
N MET A 234 7.73 -4.04 14.77
CA MET A 234 7.05 -5.33 14.67
C MET A 234 6.26 -5.47 13.36
N VAL A 235 5.65 -4.40 12.85
CA VAL A 235 5.01 -4.41 11.53
C VAL A 235 6.04 -4.68 10.43
N GLN A 236 7.19 -3.97 10.43
CA GLN A 236 8.26 -4.25 9.46
C GLN A 236 8.85 -5.66 9.64
N PHE A 237 8.91 -6.17 10.87
CA PHE A 237 9.39 -7.51 11.17
C PHE A 237 8.48 -8.57 10.57
N VAL A 238 7.15 -8.43 10.70
CA VAL A 238 6.18 -9.36 10.08
C VAL A 238 6.31 -9.35 8.55
N TYR A 239 6.38 -8.18 7.92
CA TYR A 239 6.63 -8.10 6.47
C TYR A 239 7.99 -8.68 6.06
N GLY A 240 9.02 -8.54 6.92
CA GLY A 240 10.32 -9.15 6.69
C GLY A 240 10.29 -10.67 6.78
N CYS A 241 9.53 -11.23 7.72
CA CYS A 241 9.28 -12.67 7.82
C CYS A 241 8.58 -13.21 6.58
N GLN A 242 7.53 -12.52 6.11
CA GLN A 242 6.84 -12.84 4.85
C GLN A 242 7.82 -12.90 3.67
N ASN A 243 8.60 -11.82 3.47
CA ASN A 243 9.53 -11.73 2.35
C ASN A 243 10.61 -12.82 2.41
N MET A 244 11.21 -13.06 3.58
CA MET A 244 12.22 -14.10 3.76
C MET A 244 11.66 -15.50 3.54
N PHE A 245 10.44 -15.77 4.02
CA PHE A 245 9.78 -17.06 3.86
C PHE A 245 9.50 -17.37 2.38
N ILE A 246 8.89 -16.43 1.65
CA ILE A 246 8.62 -16.59 0.21
C ILE A 246 9.93 -16.72 -0.56
N ALA A 247 10.90 -15.85 -0.29
CA ALA A 247 12.19 -15.88 -0.96
C ALA A 247 12.92 -17.21 -0.75
N GLY A 248 12.96 -17.72 0.48
CA GLY A 248 13.57 -19.02 0.79
C GLY A 248 12.87 -20.20 0.14
N ALA A 249 11.53 -20.20 0.10
CA ALA A 249 10.79 -21.26 -0.58
C ALA A 249 11.04 -21.24 -2.10
N VAL A 250 10.99 -20.06 -2.72
CA VAL A 250 11.18 -19.89 -4.17
C VAL A 250 12.63 -20.12 -4.60
N SER A 251 13.63 -19.70 -3.82
CA SER A 251 15.04 -19.95 -4.13
C SER A 251 15.39 -21.44 -4.03
N VAL A 252 14.92 -22.13 -3.01
CA VAL A 252 15.10 -23.57 -2.90
C VAL A 252 14.38 -24.31 -4.02
N TRP A 253 13.16 -23.88 -4.37
CA TRP A 253 12.49 -24.42 -5.56
C TRP A 253 13.33 -24.20 -6.80
N TYR A 254 13.86 -23.00 -7.03
CA TYR A 254 14.66 -22.65 -8.21
C TYR A 254 15.89 -23.57 -8.35
N PHE A 255 16.71 -23.67 -7.32
CA PHE A 255 17.96 -24.44 -7.32
C PHE A 255 17.79 -25.96 -7.07
N THR A 256 16.57 -26.46 -6.93
CA THR A 256 16.31 -27.91 -6.86
C THR A 256 16.11 -28.49 -8.26
N ARG A 257 16.90 -29.49 -8.68
CA ARG A 257 16.74 -30.14 -9.99
C ARG A 257 15.49 -31.02 -10.05
N ASP A 258 15.35 -31.92 -9.08
CA ASP A 258 14.21 -32.83 -8.99
C ASP A 258 13.06 -32.20 -8.19
N LYS A 259 12.06 -31.69 -8.92
CA LYS A 259 10.89 -31.03 -8.33
C LYS A 259 9.92 -32.01 -7.65
N SER A 260 10.08 -33.33 -7.80
CA SER A 260 9.15 -34.32 -7.20
C SER A 260 9.22 -34.36 -5.66
N ASN A 261 10.34 -33.93 -5.07
CA ASN A 261 10.61 -33.98 -3.62
C ASN A 261 10.35 -32.65 -2.86
N LEU A 262 9.55 -31.73 -3.42
CA LEU A 262 9.37 -30.35 -2.94
C LEU A 262 8.61 -30.16 -1.61
N ALA A 263 7.92 -31.18 -1.09
CA ALA A 263 7.14 -31.05 0.15
C ALA A 263 8.00 -30.92 1.43
N ARG A 264 9.13 -31.62 1.51
CA ARG A 264 10.07 -31.55 2.66
C ARG A 264 10.88 -30.24 2.72
N PRO A 265 11.34 -29.65 1.59
CA PRO A 265 12.03 -28.37 1.55
C PRO A 265 11.26 -27.18 2.13
N VAL A 266 9.95 -27.05 1.87
CA VAL A 266 9.15 -25.91 2.39
C VAL A 266 9.14 -25.91 3.92
N PHE A 267 8.83 -27.04 4.56
CA PHE A 267 8.84 -27.16 6.02
C PHE A 267 10.25 -27.02 6.61
N LYS A 268 11.28 -27.56 5.94
CA LYS A 268 12.68 -27.39 6.33
C LYS A 268 13.10 -25.91 6.26
N ASN A 269 12.63 -25.18 5.26
CA ASN A 269 12.89 -23.74 5.12
C ASN A 269 12.18 -22.92 6.19
N VAL A 270 10.91 -23.21 6.53
CA VAL A 270 10.25 -22.58 7.70
C VAL A 270 11.12 -22.74 8.94
N LYS A 271 11.57 -23.97 9.21
CA LYS A 271 12.42 -24.27 10.37
C LYS A 271 13.75 -23.52 10.33
N ASN A 272 14.36 -23.39 9.16
CA ASN A 272 15.62 -22.68 8.99
C ASN A 272 15.45 -21.16 9.15
N VAL A 273 14.38 -20.57 8.61
CA VAL A 273 14.06 -19.14 8.80
C VAL A 273 13.87 -18.84 10.28
N MET A 274 13.06 -19.64 10.96
CA MET A 274 12.80 -19.49 12.40
C MET A 274 14.04 -19.72 13.27
N LYS A 275 14.99 -20.55 12.83
CA LYS A 275 16.17 -20.90 13.63
C LYS A 275 17.40 -20.01 13.35
N TYR A 276 17.58 -19.58 12.11
CA TYR A 276 18.85 -18.96 11.66
C TYR A 276 18.71 -17.56 11.07
N HIS A 277 17.53 -17.16 10.57
CA HIS A 277 17.40 -15.90 9.82
C HIS A 277 16.61 -14.79 10.57
N LEU A 278 16.05 -15.08 11.75
CA LEU A 278 15.34 -14.07 12.56
C LEU A 278 16.20 -12.86 12.91
N GLY A 279 17.50 -13.05 13.16
CA GLY A 279 18.43 -11.94 13.43
C GLY A 279 18.56 -10.98 12.24
N THR A 280 18.72 -11.51 11.02
CA THR A 280 18.78 -10.73 9.78
C THR A 280 17.47 -9.98 9.53
N ILE A 281 16.32 -10.65 9.76
CA ILE A 281 15.00 -10.03 9.63
C ILE A 281 14.84 -8.90 10.65
N SER A 282 15.20 -9.16 11.91
CA SER A 282 15.16 -8.20 13.01
C SER A 282 16.00 -6.95 12.71
N LEU A 283 17.22 -7.11 12.20
CA LEU A 283 18.08 -5.99 11.85
C LEU A 283 17.52 -5.15 10.69
N GLY A 284 17.11 -5.80 9.59
CA GLY A 284 16.54 -5.09 8.45
C GLY A 284 15.25 -4.33 8.79
N SER A 285 14.35 -4.96 9.53
CA SER A 285 13.11 -4.33 10.00
C SER A 285 13.35 -3.20 11.00
N PHE A 286 14.35 -3.34 11.88
CA PHE A 286 14.74 -2.29 12.82
C PHE A 286 15.24 -1.03 12.10
N ILE A 287 16.10 -1.17 11.09
CA ILE A 287 16.63 -0.04 10.32
C ILE A 287 15.49 0.73 9.64
N ILE A 288 14.53 0.01 9.04
CA ILE A 288 13.36 0.65 8.41
C ILE A 288 12.50 1.38 9.47
N ALA A 289 12.25 0.74 10.62
CA ALA A 289 11.47 1.34 11.70
C ALA A 289 12.14 2.58 12.30
N LEU A 290 13.48 2.59 12.39
CA LEU A 290 14.26 3.75 12.83
C LEU A 290 14.06 4.94 11.89
N ILE A 291 14.06 4.72 10.57
CA ILE A 291 13.79 5.77 9.59
C ILE A 291 12.34 6.25 9.70
N GLN A 292 11.39 5.33 9.91
CA GLN A 292 9.98 5.66 10.09
C GLN A 292 9.73 6.54 11.32
N ILE A 293 10.32 6.20 12.47
CA ILE A 293 10.14 7.01 13.69
C ILE A 293 10.80 8.38 13.53
N ILE A 294 11.99 8.47 12.93
CA ILE A 294 12.63 9.76 12.62
C ILE A 294 11.70 10.61 11.75
N ARG A 295 11.12 10.03 10.69
CA ARG A 295 10.18 10.72 9.80
C ARG A 295 8.90 11.19 10.51
N ILE A 296 8.37 10.40 11.45
CA ILE A 296 7.19 10.77 12.25
C ILE A 296 7.53 11.91 13.23
N LEU A 297 8.70 11.85 13.87
CA LEU A 297 9.16 12.91 14.77
C LEU A 297 9.34 14.23 14.01
N PHE A 298 10.04 14.21 12.88
CA PHE A 298 10.21 15.39 12.02
C PHE A 298 8.86 15.98 11.59
N ARG A 299 7.91 15.14 11.17
CA ARG A 299 6.55 15.60 10.82
C ARG A 299 5.83 16.25 12.01
N SER A 300 6.05 15.77 13.24
CA SER A 300 5.44 16.31 14.46
C SER A 300 5.96 17.72 14.78
N PHE A 301 7.25 17.98 14.59
CA PHE A 301 7.84 19.30 14.80
C PHE A 301 7.27 20.39 13.88
N ARG A 302 6.70 20.04 12.71
CA ARG A 302 6.02 20.99 11.80
C ARG A 302 4.89 21.76 12.49
N ARG A 303 4.18 21.16 13.44
CA ARG A 303 3.09 21.84 14.18
C ARG A 303 3.65 22.89 15.15
N TYR A 304 4.78 22.60 15.79
CA TYR A 304 5.46 23.51 16.71
C TYR A 304 6.05 24.73 15.98
N PHE A 305 6.77 24.53 14.87
CA PHE A 305 7.36 25.64 14.10
C PHE A 305 6.33 26.61 13.49
N ARG A 306 5.13 26.12 13.15
CA ARG A 306 4.02 26.98 12.68
C ARG A 306 3.45 27.88 13.78
N LEU A 307 3.45 27.42 15.04
CA LEU A 307 2.97 28.20 16.19
C LEU A 307 3.95 29.31 16.61
N LEU A 308 5.24 29.14 16.32
CA LEU A 308 6.30 30.12 16.60
C LEU A 308 6.46 31.21 15.52
N GLY A 309 5.56 31.29 14.53
CA GLY A 309 5.56 32.37 13.53
C GLY A 309 6.80 32.40 12.61
N CYS A 310 7.52 31.30 12.49
CA CYS A 310 8.79 31.25 11.77
C CYS A 310 8.63 31.13 10.23
N CYS A 311 9.49 31.87 9.52
CA CYS A 311 9.54 32.13 8.08
C CYS A 311 9.31 30.95 7.12
N PHE A 312 8.95 31.32 5.88
CA PHE A 312 8.90 30.48 4.66
C PHE A 312 10.10 29.52 4.52
N SER A 313 11.32 29.96 4.86
CA SER A 313 12.55 29.16 4.76
C SER A 313 12.54 27.88 5.62
N ILE A 314 12.02 27.93 6.85
CA ILE A 314 11.95 26.75 7.74
C ILE A 314 10.91 25.74 7.23
N CYS A 315 9.83 26.22 6.62
CA CYS A 315 8.83 25.36 5.97
C CYS A 315 9.40 24.64 4.73
N CYS A 316 10.20 25.34 3.92
CA CYS A 316 10.86 24.75 2.74
C CYS A 316 11.88 23.67 3.11
N VAL A 317 12.75 23.95 4.10
CA VAL A 317 13.76 22.97 4.58
C VAL A 317 13.08 21.74 5.17
N HIS A 318 12.03 21.92 5.97
CA HIS A 318 11.29 20.80 6.54
C HIS A 318 10.62 19.93 5.44
N ASN A 319 10.05 20.54 4.40
CA ASN A 319 9.49 19.79 3.27
C ASN A 319 10.56 19.00 2.52
N TYR A 320 11.74 19.59 2.26
CA TYR A 320 12.84 18.93 1.58
C TYR A 320 13.35 17.71 2.37
N ILE A 321 13.61 17.88 3.67
CA ILE A 321 14.06 16.79 4.55
C ILE A 321 12.99 15.68 4.63
N GLN A 322 11.71 16.05 4.77
CA GLN A 322 10.62 15.06 4.84
C GLN A 322 10.52 14.22 3.58
N SER A 323 10.69 14.86 2.41
CA SER A 323 10.72 14.17 1.13
C SER A 323 11.95 13.26 1.04
N GLY A 324 13.14 13.76 1.40
CA GLY A 324 14.38 12.98 1.45
C GLY A 324 14.27 11.72 2.32
N LEU A 325 13.73 11.86 3.53
CA LEU A 325 13.48 10.73 4.43
C LEU A 325 12.46 9.73 3.85
N SER A 326 11.45 10.21 3.13
CA SER A 326 10.48 9.33 2.45
C SER A 326 11.13 8.51 1.33
N TYR A 327 12.01 9.13 0.54
CA TYR A 327 12.76 8.43 -0.49
C TYR A 327 13.73 7.42 0.13
N PHE A 328 14.43 7.80 1.21
CA PHE A 328 15.34 6.91 1.92
C PHE A 328 14.60 5.70 2.54
N GLU A 329 13.43 5.91 3.14
CA GLU A 329 12.58 4.81 3.62
C GLU A 329 12.22 3.83 2.49
N THR A 330 11.82 4.36 1.33
CA THR A 330 11.44 3.55 0.17
C THR A 330 12.63 2.76 -0.37
N TRP A 331 13.79 3.41 -0.49
CA TRP A 331 15.02 2.78 -0.92
C TRP A 331 15.48 1.69 0.06
N MET A 332 15.41 1.95 1.37
CA MET A 332 15.77 0.97 2.39
C MET A 332 14.85 -0.25 2.40
N LYS A 333 13.54 -0.07 2.14
CA LYS A 333 12.60 -1.19 1.95
C LYS A 333 12.99 -2.04 0.74
N TYR A 334 13.31 -1.41 -0.39
CA TYR A 334 13.79 -2.09 -1.58
C TYR A 334 15.11 -2.84 -1.33
N PHE A 335 16.10 -2.18 -0.71
CA PHE A 335 17.38 -2.79 -0.37
C PHE A 335 17.20 -4.00 0.56
N THR A 336 16.41 -3.85 1.62
CA THR A 336 16.13 -4.90 2.61
C THR A 336 15.44 -6.11 1.98
N ARG A 337 14.45 -5.89 1.10
CA ARG A 337 13.76 -6.95 0.35
C ARG A 337 14.74 -7.78 -0.48
N ASN A 338 15.63 -7.12 -1.23
CA ASN A 338 16.64 -7.81 -2.05
C ASN A 338 17.72 -8.50 -1.21
N ALA A 339 18.12 -7.90 -0.08
CA ALA A 339 19.04 -8.52 0.87
C ALA A 339 18.47 -9.82 1.46
N TYR A 340 17.17 -9.86 1.76
CA TYR A 340 16.52 -11.09 2.23
C TYR A 340 16.54 -12.20 1.17
N ILE A 341 16.38 -11.85 -0.11
CA ILE A 341 16.47 -12.84 -1.19
C ILE A 341 17.87 -13.46 -1.25
N ILE A 342 18.94 -12.67 -1.29
CA ILE A 342 20.32 -13.21 -1.29
C ILE A 342 20.63 -13.97 0.00
N THR A 343 20.17 -13.49 1.15
CA THR A 343 20.30 -14.21 2.42
C THR A 343 19.67 -15.59 2.33
N SER A 344 18.52 -15.72 1.67
CA SER A 344 17.84 -17.01 1.52
C SER A 344 18.59 -17.99 0.60
N ILE A 345 19.40 -17.49 -0.34
CA ILE A 345 20.19 -18.31 -1.27
C ILE A 345 21.47 -18.80 -0.60
N HIS A 346 22.24 -17.88 0.01
CA HIS A 346 23.60 -18.17 0.49
C HIS A 346 23.75 -18.25 2.01
N GLY A 347 22.78 -17.72 2.76
CA GLY A 347 22.89 -17.60 4.22
C GLY A 347 23.80 -16.47 4.71
N TYR A 348 24.12 -15.49 3.86
CA TYR A 348 24.96 -14.34 4.21
C TYR A 348 24.35 -13.44 5.29
N SER A 349 25.20 -12.66 5.95
CA SER A 349 24.78 -11.59 6.87
C SER A 349 24.04 -10.47 6.12
N PHE A 350 23.25 -9.65 6.82
CA PHE A 350 22.40 -8.61 6.20
C PHE A 350 23.16 -7.68 5.25
N CYS A 351 24.28 -7.10 5.71
CA CYS A 351 25.04 -6.12 4.92
C CYS A 351 25.75 -6.76 3.74
N GLU A 352 26.29 -7.97 3.92
CA GLU A 352 26.95 -8.72 2.85
C GLU A 352 25.95 -9.14 1.77
N ALA A 353 24.80 -9.69 2.18
CA ALA A 353 23.71 -10.05 1.29
C ALA A 353 23.18 -8.83 0.51
N GLY A 354 23.00 -7.70 1.19
CA GLY A 354 22.56 -6.46 0.57
C GLY A 354 23.57 -5.89 -0.43
N SER A 355 24.86 -5.93 -0.10
CA SER A 355 25.93 -5.50 -1.01
C SER A 355 25.98 -6.38 -2.28
N ARG A 356 25.92 -7.71 -2.11
CA ARG A 356 25.85 -8.66 -3.23
C ARG A 356 24.61 -8.44 -4.09
N ALA A 357 23.44 -8.30 -3.48
CA ALA A 357 22.18 -8.03 -4.18
C ALA A 357 22.27 -6.73 -5.00
N PHE A 358 22.79 -5.67 -4.39
CA PHE A 358 22.96 -4.39 -5.06
C PHE A 358 23.90 -4.48 -6.26
N LYS A 359 25.03 -5.17 -6.11
CA LYS A 359 26.00 -5.38 -7.20
C LYS A 359 25.36 -6.07 -8.41
N LEU A 360 24.63 -7.18 -8.20
CA LEU A 360 23.92 -7.90 -9.26
C LEU A 360 22.89 -7.03 -9.99
N LEU A 361 22.20 -6.16 -9.25
CA LEU A 361 21.17 -5.29 -9.82
C LEU A 361 21.77 -4.10 -10.59
N VAL A 362 22.89 -3.54 -10.13
CA VAL A 362 23.51 -2.36 -10.77
C VAL A 362 24.27 -2.70 -12.03
N GLU A 363 24.94 -3.86 -12.10
CA GLU A 363 25.69 -4.30 -13.29
C GLU A 363 24.82 -4.36 -14.55
N ASN A 364 23.50 -4.49 -14.40
CA ASN A 364 22.53 -4.44 -15.49
C ASN A 364 21.32 -3.55 -15.17
N ALA A 365 21.55 -2.38 -14.56
CA ALA A 365 20.50 -1.50 -14.02
C ALA A 365 19.34 -1.21 -15.01
N LEU A 366 19.64 -0.85 -16.27
CA LEU A 366 18.60 -0.56 -17.27
C LEU A 366 17.72 -1.78 -17.58
N ARG A 367 18.30 -2.98 -17.56
CA ARG A 367 17.56 -4.24 -17.75
C ARG A 367 16.68 -4.53 -16.54
N VAL A 368 17.21 -4.35 -15.33
CA VAL A 368 16.49 -4.55 -14.07
C VAL A 368 15.29 -3.59 -13.97
N ILE A 369 15.53 -2.28 -14.19
CA ILE A 369 14.48 -1.26 -14.13
C ILE A 369 13.35 -1.58 -15.09
N ALA A 370 13.68 -1.99 -16.33
CA ALA A 370 12.69 -2.35 -17.34
C ALA A 370 11.87 -3.60 -16.97
N ILE A 371 12.48 -4.57 -16.29
CA ILE A 371 11.80 -5.80 -15.86
C ILE A 371 10.85 -5.50 -14.71
N ASN A 372 11.33 -4.79 -13.68
CA ASN A 372 10.53 -4.45 -12.51
C ASN A 372 9.36 -3.54 -12.89
N SER A 373 9.58 -2.53 -13.75
CA SER A 373 8.50 -1.61 -14.14
C SER A 373 7.38 -2.29 -14.93
N VAL A 374 7.70 -3.19 -15.86
CA VAL A 374 6.70 -3.95 -16.61
C VAL A 374 6.00 -4.97 -15.71
N GLY A 375 6.75 -5.67 -14.85
CA GLY A 375 6.18 -6.60 -13.87
C GLY A 375 5.18 -5.92 -12.93
N ASP A 376 5.58 -4.81 -12.33
CA ASP A 376 4.75 -4.00 -11.44
C ASP A 376 3.50 -3.48 -12.16
N PHE A 377 3.64 -2.98 -13.38
CA PHE A 377 2.52 -2.53 -14.20
C PHE A 377 1.49 -3.66 -14.43
N VAL A 378 1.97 -4.85 -14.80
CA VAL A 378 1.13 -6.03 -15.05
C VAL A 378 0.41 -6.47 -13.77
N LEU A 379 1.09 -6.45 -12.63
CA LEU A 379 0.49 -6.80 -11.34
C LEU A 379 -0.50 -5.75 -10.84
N VAL A 380 -0.26 -4.46 -11.10
CA VAL A 380 -1.23 -3.39 -10.82
C VAL A 380 -2.49 -3.59 -11.66
N LEU A 381 -2.34 -3.86 -12.96
CA LEU A 381 -3.51 -4.12 -13.81
C LEU A 381 -4.28 -5.37 -13.35
N ALA A 382 -3.57 -6.42 -12.91
CA ALA A 382 -4.19 -7.59 -12.32
C ALA A 382 -5.03 -7.25 -11.07
N LYS A 383 -4.51 -6.39 -10.18
CA LYS A 383 -5.26 -5.87 -9.00
C LYS A 383 -6.51 -5.12 -9.45
N LEU A 384 -6.37 -4.20 -10.40
CA LEU A 384 -7.48 -3.38 -10.90
C LEU A 384 -8.56 -4.21 -11.58
N LEU A 385 -8.20 -5.25 -12.32
CA LEU A 385 -9.17 -6.14 -12.97
C LEU A 385 -10.00 -6.91 -11.94
N VAL A 386 -9.38 -7.45 -10.89
CA VAL A 386 -10.09 -8.12 -9.78
C VAL A 386 -11.07 -7.16 -9.09
N VAL A 387 -10.62 -5.94 -8.79
CA VAL A 387 -11.48 -4.91 -8.18
C VAL A 387 -12.63 -4.54 -9.09
N THR A 388 -12.36 -4.28 -10.37
CA THR A 388 -13.36 -3.82 -11.34
C THR A 388 -14.43 -4.89 -11.55
N CYS A 389 -14.04 -6.16 -11.76
CA CYS A 389 -15.01 -7.26 -11.90
C CYS A 389 -15.86 -7.43 -10.63
N THR A 390 -15.26 -7.30 -9.44
CA THR A 390 -16.00 -7.40 -8.18
C THR A 390 -16.98 -6.24 -8.01
N VAL A 391 -16.55 -5.01 -8.31
CA VAL A 391 -17.39 -3.81 -8.21
C VAL A 391 -18.55 -3.84 -9.21
N LEU A 392 -18.33 -4.33 -10.44
CA LEU A 392 -19.41 -4.48 -11.43
C LEU A 392 -20.48 -5.47 -10.98
N ILE A 393 -20.07 -6.59 -10.38
CA ILE A 393 -21.02 -7.54 -9.79
C ILE A 393 -21.72 -6.90 -8.57
N ALA A 394 -20.98 -6.17 -7.74
CA ALA A 394 -21.56 -5.46 -6.60
C ALA A 394 -22.61 -4.44 -7.04
N THR A 395 -22.36 -3.65 -8.09
CA THR A 395 -23.33 -2.71 -8.65
C THR A 395 -24.57 -3.43 -9.16
N ALA A 396 -24.40 -4.54 -9.88
CA ALA A 396 -25.53 -5.32 -10.41
C ALA A 396 -26.37 -5.98 -9.29
N MET A 397 -25.73 -6.41 -8.19
CA MET A 397 -26.43 -7.01 -7.05
C MET A 397 -27.11 -6.00 -6.13
N LEU A 398 -26.60 -4.77 -6.04
CA LEU A 398 -27.06 -3.77 -5.07
C LEU A 398 -27.98 -2.70 -5.66
N GLN A 399 -28.02 -2.51 -6.99
CA GLN A 399 -28.85 -1.48 -7.63
C GLN A 399 -30.36 -1.69 -7.43
N ASP A 400 -30.83 -2.94 -7.38
CA ASP A 400 -32.25 -3.30 -7.30
C ASP A 400 -32.69 -3.68 -5.87
N LYS A 401 -31.85 -3.45 -4.86
CA LYS A 401 -32.10 -3.91 -3.49
C LYS A 401 -33.01 -2.95 -2.73
N GLU A 402 -34.16 -3.45 -2.29
CA GLU A 402 -35.08 -2.71 -1.42
C GLU A 402 -34.40 -2.30 -0.10
N HIS A 403 -34.77 -1.12 0.41
CA HIS A 403 -34.27 -0.54 1.66
C HIS A 403 -32.78 -0.11 1.67
N VAL A 404 -32.16 0.09 0.50
CA VAL A 404 -30.83 0.71 0.38
C VAL A 404 -30.97 2.11 -0.20
N GLN A 405 -30.62 3.14 0.59
CA GLN A 405 -30.70 4.54 0.12
C GLN A 405 -29.39 5.00 -0.52
N ASN A 406 -28.24 4.59 0.01
CA ASN A 406 -26.91 5.00 -0.44
C ASN A 406 -26.08 3.81 -0.91
N ALA A 407 -26.45 3.21 -2.05
CA ALA A 407 -25.75 2.02 -2.58
C ALA A 407 -24.24 2.24 -2.85
N TRP A 408 -23.82 3.48 -3.11
CA TRP A 408 -22.42 3.83 -3.36
C TRP A 408 -21.50 3.49 -2.16
N ALA A 409 -21.99 3.59 -0.92
CA ALA A 409 -21.17 3.37 0.27
C ALA A 409 -20.82 1.88 0.48
N PRO A 410 -21.79 0.94 0.44
CA PRO A 410 -21.49 -0.50 0.39
C PRO A 410 -20.61 -0.90 -0.81
N ILE A 411 -20.86 -0.34 -2.00
CA ILE A 411 -20.05 -0.62 -3.21
C ILE A 411 -18.61 -0.17 -3.01
N LEU A 412 -18.39 1.02 -2.46
CA LEU A 412 -17.05 1.53 -2.15
C LEU A 412 -16.34 0.65 -1.12
N LEU A 413 -17.04 0.21 -0.07
CA LEU A 413 -16.47 -0.71 0.92
C LEU A 413 -16.05 -2.03 0.26
N VAL A 414 -16.91 -2.61 -0.58
CA VAL A 414 -16.60 -3.84 -1.33
C VAL A 414 -15.39 -3.62 -2.25
N GLY A 415 -15.30 -2.47 -2.93
CA GLY A 415 -14.14 -2.12 -3.74
C GLY A 415 -12.83 -2.05 -2.94
N ILE A 416 -12.86 -1.45 -1.74
CA ILE A 416 -11.72 -1.41 -0.82
C ILE A 416 -11.34 -2.83 -0.38
N MET A 417 -12.32 -3.66 0.02
CA MET A 417 -12.06 -5.04 0.44
C MET A 417 -11.51 -5.89 -0.71
N ALA A 418 -12.04 -5.75 -1.92
CA ALA A 418 -11.55 -6.42 -3.11
C ALA A 418 -10.11 -6.01 -3.44
N TYR A 419 -9.78 -4.72 -3.30
CA TYR A 419 -8.41 -4.24 -3.51
C TYR A 419 -7.46 -4.83 -2.48
N LEU A 420 -7.86 -4.84 -1.20
CA LEU A 420 -7.06 -5.47 -0.14
C LEU A 420 -6.82 -6.93 -0.46
N ILE A 421 -7.87 -7.72 -0.73
CA ILE A 421 -7.77 -9.13 -1.11
C ILE A 421 -6.81 -9.30 -2.31
N ALA A 422 -7.01 -8.58 -3.41
CA ALA A 422 -6.15 -8.67 -4.59
C ALA A 422 -4.68 -8.31 -4.28
N HIS A 423 -4.45 -7.28 -3.46
CA HIS A 423 -3.13 -6.88 -3.01
C HIS A 423 -2.43 -8.03 -2.25
N CYS A 424 -3.13 -8.71 -1.35
CA CYS A 424 -2.58 -9.84 -0.59
C CYS A 424 -1.96 -10.92 -1.49
N PHE A 425 -2.75 -11.39 -2.45
CA PHE A 425 -2.34 -12.48 -3.34
C PHE A 425 -1.26 -12.04 -4.32
N LEU A 426 -1.39 -10.83 -4.87
CA LEU A 426 -0.46 -10.36 -5.89
C LEU A 426 0.87 -9.88 -5.31
N THR A 427 0.94 -9.49 -4.04
CA THR A 427 2.23 -9.21 -3.36
C THR A 427 3.06 -10.48 -3.16
N VAL A 428 2.43 -11.64 -2.88
CA VAL A 428 3.15 -12.93 -2.84
C VAL A 428 3.74 -13.25 -4.20
N TYR A 429 2.96 -13.01 -5.25
CA TYR A 429 3.39 -13.20 -6.62
C TYR A 429 4.55 -12.26 -6.99
N GLU A 430 4.48 -10.99 -6.59
CA GLU A 430 5.53 -9.98 -6.74
C GLU A 430 6.85 -10.45 -6.10
N MET A 431 6.81 -10.92 -4.84
CA MET A 431 8.00 -11.46 -4.18
C MET A 431 8.56 -12.70 -4.88
N ALA A 432 7.70 -13.57 -5.44
CA ALA A 432 8.15 -14.75 -6.17
C ALA A 432 8.87 -14.37 -7.47
N ILE A 433 8.37 -13.37 -8.22
CA ILE A 433 9.03 -12.85 -9.42
C ILE A 433 10.43 -12.30 -9.07
N ASP A 434 10.51 -11.43 -8.07
CA ASP A 434 11.79 -10.83 -7.66
C ASP A 434 12.81 -11.88 -7.23
N THR A 435 12.34 -12.88 -6.49
CA THR A 435 13.19 -13.98 -6.05
C THR A 435 13.72 -14.77 -7.23
N ILE A 436 12.86 -15.14 -8.20
CA ILE A 436 13.29 -15.85 -9.42
C ILE A 436 14.24 -15.00 -10.23
N PHE A 437 13.99 -13.69 -10.31
CA PHE A 437 14.85 -12.77 -11.03
C PHE A 437 16.25 -12.71 -10.42
N ILE A 438 16.37 -12.57 -9.09
CA ILE A 438 17.68 -12.61 -8.43
C ILE A 438 18.32 -14.00 -8.53
N CYS A 439 17.56 -15.09 -8.37
CA CYS A 439 18.10 -16.44 -8.56
C CYS A 439 18.65 -16.61 -9.98
N PHE A 440 17.96 -16.07 -10.98
CA PHE A 440 18.41 -16.07 -12.37
C PHE A 440 19.68 -15.24 -12.58
N CYS A 441 19.78 -14.05 -11.98
CA CYS A 441 21.00 -13.25 -12.05
C CYS A 441 22.18 -13.98 -11.38
N GLU A 442 21.94 -14.61 -10.22
CA GLU A 442 22.95 -15.35 -9.49
C GLU A 442 23.37 -16.65 -10.20
N ASP A 443 22.42 -17.36 -10.83
CA ASP A 443 22.68 -18.54 -11.66
C ASP A 443 23.54 -18.17 -12.88
N CYS A 444 23.24 -17.05 -13.55
CA CYS A 444 24.06 -16.52 -14.64
C CYS A 444 25.51 -16.19 -14.23
N GLU A 445 25.72 -15.78 -12.98
CA GLU A 445 27.03 -15.34 -12.46
C GLU A 445 27.88 -16.51 -11.96
N ILE A 446 27.27 -17.52 -11.34
CA ILE A 446 27.98 -18.65 -10.72
C ILE A 446 28.22 -19.80 -11.70
N ASN A 447 27.29 -20.02 -12.63
CA ASN A 447 27.27 -21.16 -13.53
C ASN A 447 27.63 -20.75 -14.96
N ASP A 448 28.34 -21.62 -15.66
CA ASP A 448 28.87 -21.36 -17.00
C ASP A 448 28.08 -22.10 -18.09
N GLY A 449 27.15 -22.98 -17.72
CA GLY A 449 26.38 -23.81 -18.64
C GLY A 449 27.15 -25.02 -19.18
N MET A 450 28.43 -25.16 -18.83
CA MET A 450 29.32 -26.24 -19.28
C MET A 450 29.72 -27.13 -18.11
N ALA A 451 30.76 -26.75 -17.36
CA ALA A 451 31.22 -27.49 -16.19
C ALA A 451 30.23 -27.39 -15.04
N ARG A 452 29.53 -26.26 -14.96
CA ARG A 452 28.47 -25.97 -13.99
C ARG A 452 27.18 -25.66 -14.75
N PRO A 453 26.32 -26.67 -14.99
CA PRO A 453 25.11 -26.48 -15.76
C PRO A 453 24.12 -25.59 -15.01
N TYR A 454 23.52 -24.63 -15.72
CA TYR A 454 22.49 -23.73 -15.19
C TYR A 454 21.31 -24.48 -14.56
N PHE A 455 20.68 -23.85 -13.57
CA PHE A 455 19.45 -24.33 -12.92
C PHE A 455 18.19 -23.70 -13.53
N MET A 456 18.34 -22.60 -14.26
CA MET A 456 17.25 -21.91 -14.93
C MET A 456 16.47 -22.81 -15.90
N SER A 457 15.20 -22.49 -16.12
CA SER A 457 14.36 -23.23 -17.06
C SER A 457 14.83 -23.03 -18.51
N GLN A 458 14.45 -23.95 -19.40
CA GLN A 458 14.73 -23.85 -20.84
C GLN A 458 14.26 -22.50 -21.42
N GLY A 459 13.12 -21.97 -20.96
CA GLY A 459 12.62 -20.68 -21.41
C GLY A 459 13.53 -19.50 -21.05
N LEU A 460 14.13 -19.52 -19.86
CA LEU A 460 15.11 -18.52 -19.43
C LEU A 460 16.46 -18.71 -20.15
N MET A 461 16.88 -19.95 -20.35
CA MET A 461 18.12 -20.28 -21.08
C MET A 461 18.07 -19.82 -22.54
N LEU A 462 16.98 -20.13 -23.25
CA LEU A 462 16.73 -19.63 -24.61
C LEU A 462 16.74 -18.10 -24.67
N PHE A 463 16.28 -17.43 -23.62
CA PHE A 463 16.35 -15.96 -23.56
C PHE A 463 17.80 -15.46 -23.47
N VAL A 464 18.64 -16.11 -22.65
CA VAL A 464 20.07 -15.78 -22.51
C VAL A 464 20.81 -16.03 -23.83
N GLU A 465 20.62 -17.20 -24.44
CA GLU A 465 21.23 -17.57 -25.72
C GLU A 465 20.86 -16.59 -26.84
N ASN A 466 19.56 -16.26 -26.97
CA ASN A 466 19.10 -15.26 -27.94
C ASN A 466 19.65 -13.86 -27.67
N SER A 467 19.95 -13.55 -26.41
CA SER A 467 20.58 -12.26 -26.07
C SER A 467 22.07 -12.26 -26.43
N LYS A 468 22.80 -13.35 -26.17
CA LYS A 468 24.20 -13.53 -26.53
C LYS A 468 24.40 -13.53 -28.06
N SER A 469 23.55 -14.24 -28.79
CA SER A 469 23.63 -14.32 -30.26
C SER A 469 23.39 -12.97 -30.94
N VAL A 470 22.47 -12.16 -30.41
CA VAL A 470 22.24 -10.79 -30.89
C VAL A 470 23.41 -9.86 -30.58
N LEU A 471 24.12 -10.09 -29.47
CA LEU A 471 25.30 -9.29 -29.09
C LEU A 471 26.56 -9.70 -29.87
N GLY A 472 26.47 -10.69 -30.78
CA GLY A 472 27.60 -11.10 -31.61
C GLY A 472 28.75 -11.73 -30.83
N ILE A 473 28.52 -12.12 -29.57
CA ILE A 473 29.48 -12.90 -28.78
C ILE A 473 29.42 -14.33 -29.35
N LYS A 474 30.09 -14.55 -30.47
CA LYS A 474 30.55 -15.89 -30.83
C LYS A 474 31.53 -16.27 -29.74
N GLU A 475 31.17 -17.24 -28.91
CA GLU A 475 32.13 -17.97 -28.10
C GLU A 475 33.15 -18.54 -29.11
N GLU A 476 34.37 -17.97 -29.13
CA GLU A 476 35.50 -18.59 -29.80
C GLU A 476 35.71 -19.94 -29.12
N GLN A 477 35.54 -21.00 -29.91
CA GLN A 477 35.56 -22.41 -29.51
C GLN A 477 36.89 -22.83 -28.89
#